data_AF-A0A7W7NZH7-F1
#
_entry.id   AF-A0A7W7NZH7-F1
#
_cell.length_a   1.000
_cell.length_b   1.000
_cell.length_c   1.000
_cell.angle_alpha   90.00
_cell.angle_beta   90.00
_cell.angle_gamma   90.00
#
_symmetry.space_group_name_H-M   'P 1'
#
loop_
_entity.id
_entity.type
_entity.pdbx_description
1 polymer ?
#
loop_
_entity_poly.entity_id
_entity_poly.type
_entity_poly.pdbx_seq_one_letter_code
_entity_poly.pdbx_strand_id
1 'polypeptide(L)'
;MSDVQDTQPKVPARLAKLLAATVVRTADGHPLRVFHGTNGAFVRYRTAPVHTLDKRRLGAYFTASERFARCYGAVVREVYLDIRRPLDLRGKAAADVIAELPVSDRAKAELCSAFKGLDYCHYGLLEALPQVSLRKALEDSGYDGVIYTEGHADAYIAFEARQIIPVPKRKSALEVDLST
;
A
#
# COMPACT_ATOMS: atom_id res chain seq x y z
N MET A 1 1.88 0.79 29.99
CA MET A 1 0.58 1.20 29.46
C MET A 1 0.63 2.68 29.17
N SER A 2 0.68 3.03 27.89
CA SER A 2 0.44 4.39 27.39
C SER A 2 0.30 4.24 25.88
N ASP A 3 -0.92 3.90 25.45
CA ASP A 3 -1.35 4.05 24.06
C ASP A 3 -1.20 5.53 23.70
N VAL A 4 -0.11 5.84 23.00
CA VAL A 4 -0.13 7.01 22.13
C VAL A 4 -1.14 6.64 21.06
N GLN A 5 -2.40 7.03 21.27
CA GLN A 5 -3.35 7.11 20.17
C GLN A 5 -2.69 8.05 19.16
N ASP A 6 -2.11 7.46 18.12
CA ASP A 6 -1.57 8.18 16.98
C ASP A 6 -2.75 8.88 16.30
N THR A 7 -3.06 10.09 16.77
CA THR A 7 -4.26 10.81 16.37
C THR A 7 -4.12 11.16 14.90
N GLN A 8 -5.03 10.61 14.07
CA GLN A 8 -5.11 10.94 12.65
C GLN A 8 -5.20 12.47 12.48
N PRO A 9 -4.38 13.08 11.62
CA PRO A 9 -4.46 14.51 11.39
C PRO A 9 -5.82 14.85 10.75
N LYS A 10 -6.44 15.96 11.16
CA LYS A 10 -7.69 16.44 10.55
C LYS A 10 -7.52 16.58 9.05
N VAL A 11 -8.26 15.80 8.28
CA VAL A 11 -8.25 15.81 6.82
C VAL A 11 -8.90 17.11 6.32
N PRO A 12 -8.21 17.96 5.54
CA PRO A 12 -8.82 19.14 4.95
C PRO A 12 -10.02 18.78 4.05
N ALA A 13 -11.07 19.61 4.02
CA ALA A 13 -12.31 19.29 3.28
C ALA A 13 -12.07 18.95 1.79
N ARG A 14 -11.14 19.66 1.12
CA ARG A 14 -10.75 19.37 -0.26
C ARG A 14 -10.16 17.97 -0.42
N LEU A 15 -9.37 17.53 0.55
CA LEU A 15 -8.75 16.21 0.56
C LEU A 15 -9.79 15.12 0.87
N ALA A 16 -10.73 15.39 1.79
CA ALA A 16 -11.85 14.50 2.05
C ALA A 16 -12.71 14.30 0.79
N LYS A 17 -12.97 15.36 0.02
CA LYS A 17 -13.69 15.28 -1.27
C LYS A 17 -12.92 14.46 -2.31
N LEU A 18 -11.60 14.67 -2.42
CA LEU A 18 -10.74 13.92 -3.34
C LEU A 18 -10.76 12.43 -3.03
N LEU A 19 -10.71 12.08 -1.73
CA LEU A 19 -10.66 10.71 -1.23
C LEU A 19 -12.05 10.15 -0.91
N ALA A 20 -13.13 10.74 -1.41
CA ALA A 20 -14.48 10.28 -1.11
C ALA A 20 -14.75 8.85 -1.62
N ALA A 21 -14.05 8.43 -2.67
CA ALA A 21 -14.22 7.11 -3.28
C ALA A 21 -13.16 6.06 -2.83
N THR A 22 -12.15 6.46 -2.05
CA THR A 22 -11.13 5.49 -1.59
C THR A 22 -11.75 4.45 -0.65
N VAL A 23 -11.25 3.22 -0.71
CA VAL A 23 -11.56 2.17 0.27
C VAL A 23 -10.52 2.08 1.38
N VAL A 24 -9.40 2.80 1.26
CA VAL A 24 -8.35 2.85 2.28
C VAL A 24 -8.78 3.80 3.40
N ARG A 25 -9.47 3.23 4.39
CA ARG A 25 -10.16 3.97 5.45
C ARG A 25 -9.85 3.44 6.84
N THR A 26 -9.95 4.33 7.82
CA THR A 26 -10.02 4.02 9.24
C THR A 26 -11.36 3.33 9.55
N ALA A 27 -11.48 2.73 10.74
CA ALA A 27 -12.70 2.05 11.18
C ALA A 27 -13.93 2.99 11.25
N ASP A 28 -13.71 4.28 11.53
CA ASP A 28 -14.74 5.34 11.53
C ASP A 28 -15.01 5.94 10.13
N GLY A 29 -14.38 5.40 9.08
CA GLY A 29 -14.68 5.72 7.69
C GLY A 29 -13.93 6.94 7.14
N HIS A 30 -13.01 7.55 7.88
CA HIS A 30 -12.13 8.58 7.34
C HIS A 30 -11.02 7.98 6.46
N PRO A 31 -10.46 8.73 5.50
CA PRO A 31 -9.29 8.25 4.76
C PRO A 31 -8.14 7.91 5.71
N LEU A 32 -7.56 6.72 5.55
CA LEU A 32 -6.50 6.24 6.44
C LEU A 32 -5.15 6.82 6.01
N ARG A 33 -4.44 7.44 6.97
CA ARG A 33 -3.03 7.74 6.83
C ARG A 33 -2.21 6.44 6.88
N VAL A 34 -1.35 6.25 5.88
CA VAL A 34 -0.45 5.10 5.75
C VAL A 34 0.99 5.56 5.56
N PHE A 35 1.92 4.63 5.68
CA PHE A 35 3.34 4.91 5.85
C PHE A 35 4.21 4.17 4.83
N HIS A 36 5.25 4.85 4.34
CA HIS A 36 6.29 4.28 3.48
C HIS A 36 7.67 4.53 4.10
N GLY A 37 8.40 3.45 4.40
CA GLY A 37 9.79 3.52 4.86
C GLY A 37 10.77 3.67 3.70
N THR A 38 11.76 4.55 3.86
CA THR A 38 12.80 4.77 2.86
C THR A 38 14.10 5.23 3.50
N ASN A 39 15.23 4.97 2.85
CA ASN A 39 16.55 5.46 3.30
C ASN A 39 16.96 6.78 2.62
N GLY A 40 16.17 7.27 1.66
CA GLY A 40 16.58 8.40 0.83
C GLY A 40 15.48 9.45 0.62
N ALA A 41 15.91 10.67 0.33
CA ALA A 41 15.03 11.65 -0.26
C ALA A 41 14.69 11.24 -1.70
N PHE A 42 13.41 11.33 -2.06
CA PHE A 42 12.96 11.19 -3.44
C PHE A 42 11.85 12.18 -3.72
N VAL A 43 11.74 12.60 -4.98
CA VAL A 43 10.71 13.54 -5.44
C VAL A 43 9.45 12.85 -5.98
N ARG A 44 9.55 11.54 -6.31
CA ARG A 44 8.43 10.75 -6.83
C ARG A 44 8.49 9.29 -6.37
N TYR A 45 7.33 8.72 -6.08
CA TYR A 45 7.19 7.29 -5.86
C TYR A 45 7.38 6.53 -7.17
N ARG A 46 8.19 5.47 -7.16
CA ARG A 46 8.34 4.59 -8.31
C ARG A 46 7.21 3.57 -8.27
N THR A 47 6.23 3.75 -9.14
CA THR A 47 5.12 2.81 -9.25
C THR A 47 5.23 1.90 -10.46
N ALA A 48 6.03 2.21 -11.47
CA ALA A 48 6.20 1.32 -12.61
C ALA A 48 6.72 -0.06 -12.16
N PRO A 49 6.17 -1.17 -12.69
CA PRO A 49 6.70 -2.49 -12.40
C PRO A 49 8.14 -2.61 -12.94
N VAL A 50 9.02 -3.27 -12.18
CA VAL A 50 10.43 -3.43 -12.53
C VAL A 50 10.82 -4.91 -12.49
N HIS A 51 11.56 -5.36 -13.51
CA HIS A 51 11.99 -6.74 -13.70
C HIS A 51 13.51 -6.92 -13.67
N THR A 52 14.18 -6.30 -12.71
CA THR A 52 15.55 -6.72 -12.37
C THR A 52 15.49 -7.72 -11.24
N LEU A 53 16.39 -8.70 -11.22
CA LEU A 53 16.49 -9.74 -10.18
C LEU A 53 16.37 -9.15 -8.76
N ASP A 54 16.87 -7.93 -8.55
CA ASP A 54 16.89 -7.25 -7.25
C ASP A 54 15.75 -6.26 -6.98
N LYS A 55 14.77 -6.07 -7.90
CA LYS A 55 13.75 -4.99 -7.79
C LYS A 55 12.36 -5.36 -8.29
N ARG A 56 11.89 -6.57 -8.00
CA ARG A 56 10.48 -6.93 -8.22
C ARG A 56 9.59 -5.93 -7.47
N ARG A 57 8.67 -5.28 -8.20
CA ARG A 57 7.66 -4.35 -7.64
C ARG A 57 6.39 -4.38 -8.46
N LEU A 58 5.23 -4.49 -7.81
CA LEU A 58 3.92 -4.21 -8.42
C LEU A 58 3.62 -2.71 -8.49
N GLY A 59 4.09 -1.96 -7.49
CA GLY A 59 3.79 -0.54 -7.35
C GLY A 59 4.60 0.10 -6.24
N ALA A 60 4.04 1.14 -5.65
CA ALA A 60 4.56 1.70 -4.41
C ALA A 60 3.86 1.06 -3.20
N TYR A 61 4.66 0.62 -2.24
CA TYR A 61 4.23 -0.15 -1.08
C TYR A 61 4.07 0.75 0.14
N PHE A 62 2.99 0.56 0.87
CA PHE A 62 2.65 1.29 2.09
C PHE A 62 2.11 0.33 3.15
N THR A 63 2.15 0.73 4.41
CA THR A 63 1.56 -0.02 5.52
C THR A 63 0.79 0.89 6.45
N ALA A 64 -0.24 0.36 7.11
CA ALA A 64 -0.97 1.04 8.18
C ALA A 64 -0.12 1.22 9.46
N SER A 65 1.03 0.52 9.58
CA SER A 65 1.89 0.57 10.77
C SER A 65 3.13 1.42 10.53
N GLU A 66 3.22 2.58 11.18
CA GLU A 66 4.42 3.42 11.14
C GLU A 66 5.66 2.65 11.63
N ARG A 67 5.49 1.89 12.72
CA ARG A 67 6.56 1.05 13.28
C ARG A 67 7.08 0.05 12.25
N PHE A 68 6.19 -0.57 11.48
CA PHE A 68 6.59 -1.52 10.46
C PHE A 68 7.26 -0.81 9.27
N ALA A 69 6.76 0.35 8.86
CA ALA A 69 7.41 1.17 7.83
C ALA A 69 8.87 1.50 8.19
N ARG A 70 9.18 1.77 9.46
CA ARG A 70 10.56 2.04 9.92
C ARG A 70 11.54 0.87 9.71
N CYS A 71 11.05 -0.36 9.57
CA CYS A 71 11.89 -1.51 9.22
C CYS A 71 12.45 -1.43 7.79
N TYR A 72 11.81 -0.68 6.90
CA TYR A 72 12.23 -0.53 5.49
C TYR A 72 13.12 0.70 5.25
N GLY A 73 13.22 1.60 6.22
CA GLY A 73 14.19 2.68 6.17
C GLY A 73 14.03 3.73 7.26
N ALA A 74 15.09 4.52 7.47
CA ALA A 74 15.18 5.49 8.55
C ALA A 74 14.19 6.66 8.41
N VAL A 75 13.77 6.98 7.19
CA VAL A 75 12.80 8.04 6.89
C VAL A 75 11.44 7.43 6.63
N VAL A 76 10.42 7.87 7.36
CA VAL A 76 9.02 7.50 7.10
C VAL A 76 8.32 8.64 6.37
N ARG A 77 7.63 8.29 5.28
CA ARG A 77 6.73 9.19 4.56
C ARG A 77 5.28 8.83 4.89
N GLU A 78 4.49 9.84 5.22
CA GLU A 78 3.07 9.73 5.49
C GLU A 78 2.26 10.16 4.25
N VAL A 79 1.30 9.34 3.86
CA VAL A 79 0.41 9.63 2.71
C VAL A 79 -1.01 9.16 3.01
N TYR A 80 -1.95 9.65 2.21
CA TYR A 80 -3.23 9.01 1.97
C TYR A 80 -3.20 8.31 0.61
N LEU A 81 -4.03 7.27 0.45
CA LEU A 81 -4.15 6.54 -0.80
C LEU A 81 -5.55 6.71 -1.41
N ASP A 82 -5.60 7.02 -2.71
CA ASP A 82 -6.81 7.00 -3.54
C ASP A 82 -6.88 5.68 -4.31
N ILE A 83 -6.99 4.58 -3.57
CA ILE A 83 -7.23 3.23 -4.10
C ILE A 83 -8.73 2.95 -3.94
N ARG A 84 -9.42 2.70 -5.05
CA ARG A 84 -10.89 2.63 -5.11
C ARG A 84 -11.40 1.23 -5.37
N ARG A 85 -10.62 0.41 -6.08
CA ARG A 85 -10.97 -0.96 -6.47
C ARG A 85 -9.75 -1.86 -6.31
N PRO A 86 -9.30 -2.16 -5.08
CA PRO A 86 -8.19 -3.06 -4.88
C PRO A 86 -8.59 -4.52 -5.07
N LEU A 87 -7.61 -5.36 -5.39
CA LEU A 87 -7.67 -6.76 -5.00
C LEU A 87 -7.42 -6.84 -3.49
N ASP A 88 -8.44 -7.22 -2.71
CA ASP A 88 -8.33 -7.34 -1.25
C ASP A 88 -8.09 -8.79 -0.84
N LEU A 89 -6.90 -9.04 -0.29
CA LEU A 89 -6.42 -10.36 0.11
C LEU A 89 -6.50 -10.59 1.62
N ARG A 90 -6.85 -9.58 2.40
CA ARG A 90 -6.83 -9.66 3.88
C ARG A 90 -7.70 -10.81 4.38
N GLY A 91 -7.17 -11.55 5.36
CA GLY A 91 -7.87 -12.67 6.01
C GLY A 91 -8.09 -13.91 5.13
N LYS A 92 -7.61 -13.93 3.88
CA LYS A 92 -7.78 -15.07 2.97
C LYS A 92 -6.68 -16.10 3.09
N ALA A 93 -7.04 -17.37 2.97
CA ALA A 93 -6.09 -18.48 2.91
C ALA A 93 -5.41 -18.55 1.54
N ALA A 94 -4.35 -19.38 1.44
CA ALA A 94 -3.57 -19.51 0.21
C ALA A 94 -4.36 -19.85 -1.02
N ALA A 95 -5.16 -20.90 -0.89
CA ALA A 95 -5.94 -21.42 -1.99
C ALA A 95 -6.91 -20.36 -2.52
N ASP A 96 -7.53 -19.60 -1.62
CA ASP A 96 -8.50 -18.55 -1.98
C ASP A 96 -7.81 -17.40 -2.72
N VAL A 97 -6.66 -16.94 -2.23
CA VAL A 97 -5.85 -15.91 -2.91
C VAL A 97 -5.45 -16.39 -4.30
N ILE A 98 -4.92 -17.61 -4.43
CA ILE A 98 -4.49 -18.17 -5.73
C ILE A 98 -5.68 -18.29 -6.70
N ALA A 99 -6.84 -18.72 -6.21
CA ALA A 99 -8.05 -18.86 -7.02
C ALA A 99 -8.52 -17.50 -7.58
N GLU A 100 -8.43 -16.43 -6.79
CA GLU A 100 -8.85 -15.08 -7.18
C GLU A 100 -7.87 -14.35 -8.10
N LEU A 101 -6.60 -14.75 -8.12
CA LEU A 101 -5.62 -14.08 -8.98
C LEU A 101 -6.00 -14.17 -10.46
N PRO A 102 -5.94 -13.06 -11.22
CA PRO A 102 -6.26 -13.05 -12.65
C PRO A 102 -5.08 -13.56 -13.49
N VAL A 103 -4.51 -14.71 -13.13
CA VAL A 103 -3.39 -15.35 -13.84
C VAL A 103 -3.85 -16.66 -14.47
N SER A 104 -3.04 -17.22 -15.38
CA SER A 104 -3.37 -18.48 -16.06
C SER A 104 -3.49 -19.65 -15.09
N ASP A 105 -4.28 -20.67 -15.46
CA ASP A 105 -4.43 -21.89 -14.67
C ASP A 105 -3.10 -22.59 -14.40
N ARG A 106 -2.16 -22.50 -15.36
CA ARG A 106 -0.80 -22.98 -15.17
C ARG A 106 -0.09 -22.25 -14.04
N ALA A 107 -0.14 -20.91 -14.03
CA ALA A 107 0.47 -20.12 -12.96
C ALA A 107 -0.19 -20.43 -11.61
N LYS A 108 -1.52 -20.61 -11.58
CA LYS A 108 -2.24 -21.04 -10.36
C LYS A 108 -1.75 -22.41 -9.88
N ALA A 109 -1.59 -23.39 -10.77
CA ALA A 109 -1.07 -24.71 -10.43
C ALA A 109 0.37 -24.65 -9.88
N GLU A 110 1.23 -23.83 -10.47
CA GLU A 110 2.60 -23.61 -10.00
C GLU A 110 2.61 -22.98 -8.59
N LEU A 111 1.77 -21.97 -8.33
CA LEU A 111 1.60 -21.38 -6.99
C LEU A 111 1.04 -22.39 -5.98
N CYS A 112 0.01 -23.16 -6.34
CA CYS A 112 -0.55 -24.19 -5.47
C CYS A 112 0.50 -25.23 -5.07
N SER A 113 1.44 -25.55 -5.96
CA SER A 113 2.58 -26.41 -5.66
C SER A 113 3.55 -25.76 -4.68
N ALA A 114 3.90 -24.49 -4.89
CA ALA A 114 4.88 -23.77 -4.08
C ALA A 114 4.41 -23.43 -2.66
N PHE A 115 3.11 -23.22 -2.45
CA PHE A 115 2.56 -22.71 -1.19
C PHE A 115 1.66 -23.72 -0.44
N LYS A 116 1.73 -25.02 -0.78
CA LYS A 116 0.88 -26.05 -0.18
C LYS A 116 1.15 -26.22 1.33
N GLY A 117 0.16 -25.85 2.16
CA GLY A 117 0.14 -26.17 3.60
C GLY A 117 1.04 -25.30 4.49
N LEU A 118 1.46 -24.12 4.03
CA LEU A 118 2.24 -23.17 4.82
C LEU A 118 1.35 -22.04 5.35
N ASP A 119 1.57 -21.62 6.60
CA ASP A 119 1.22 -20.25 7.01
C ASP A 119 2.20 -19.31 6.31
N TYR A 120 1.71 -18.51 5.38
CA TYR A 120 2.57 -17.69 4.52
C TYR A 120 2.00 -16.27 4.42
N CYS A 121 2.88 -15.29 4.23
CA CYS A 121 2.46 -13.92 3.99
C CYS A 121 2.05 -13.75 2.53
N HIS A 122 0.96 -13.02 2.28
CA HIS A 122 0.49 -12.73 0.91
C HIS A 122 1.57 -12.04 0.06
N TYR A 123 2.47 -11.29 0.70
CA TYR A 123 3.64 -10.68 0.05
C TYR A 123 4.47 -11.71 -0.73
N GLY A 124 4.84 -12.83 -0.11
CA GLY A 124 5.68 -13.84 -0.75
C GLY A 124 5.03 -14.47 -1.99
N LEU A 125 3.70 -14.60 -1.97
CA LEU A 125 2.94 -15.11 -3.11
C LEU A 125 2.90 -14.10 -4.26
N LEU A 126 2.65 -12.82 -3.97
CA LEU A 126 2.69 -11.76 -4.99
C LEU A 126 4.08 -11.66 -5.63
N GLU A 127 5.14 -11.79 -4.82
CA GLU A 127 6.54 -11.73 -5.27
C GLU A 127 6.96 -12.96 -6.09
N ALA A 128 6.27 -14.10 -5.97
CA ALA A 128 6.54 -15.32 -6.73
C ALA A 128 6.19 -15.19 -8.23
N LEU A 129 5.30 -14.26 -8.58
CA LEU A 129 4.84 -14.06 -9.95
C LEU A 129 5.67 -13.02 -10.71
N PRO A 130 5.71 -13.08 -12.05
CA PRO A 130 6.27 -12.00 -12.84
C PRO A 130 5.46 -10.70 -12.68
N GLN A 131 6.05 -9.69 -12.04
CA GLN A 131 5.40 -8.45 -11.64
C GLN A 131 4.75 -7.63 -12.77
N VAL A 132 5.36 -7.51 -13.97
CA VAL A 132 4.71 -6.80 -15.09
C VAL A 132 3.47 -7.56 -15.55
N SER A 133 3.56 -8.88 -15.71
CA SER A 133 2.43 -9.70 -16.15
C SER A 133 1.31 -9.72 -15.11
N LEU A 134 1.66 -9.88 -13.83
CA LEU A 134 0.69 -9.85 -12.74
C LEU A 134 0.02 -8.48 -12.65
N ARG A 135 0.79 -7.40 -12.64
CA ARG A 135 0.22 -6.05 -12.61
C ARG A 135 -0.71 -5.80 -13.79
N LYS A 136 -0.25 -6.11 -15.00
CA LYS A 136 -1.09 -5.93 -16.19
C LYS A 136 -2.40 -6.70 -16.06
N ALA A 137 -2.36 -7.94 -15.59
CA ALA A 137 -3.56 -8.74 -15.42
C ALA A 137 -4.51 -8.18 -14.34
N LEU A 138 -3.96 -7.62 -13.26
CA LEU A 138 -4.75 -6.93 -12.22
C LEU A 138 -5.43 -5.68 -12.78
N GLU A 139 -4.68 -4.85 -13.52
CA GLU A 139 -5.21 -3.64 -14.18
C GLU A 139 -6.26 -3.99 -15.25
N ASP A 140 -6.03 -5.01 -16.07
CA ASP A 140 -6.99 -5.50 -17.08
C ASP A 140 -8.27 -6.06 -16.42
N SER A 141 -8.18 -6.56 -15.19
CA SER A 141 -9.31 -6.99 -14.36
C SER A 141 -10.02 -5.84 -13.65
N GLY A 142 -9.56 -4.61 -13.84
CA GLY A 142 -10.15 -3.39 -13.26
C GLY A 142 -9.71 -3.09 -11.84
N TYR A 143 -8.64 -3.72 -11.35
CA TYR A 143 -8.04 -3.39 -10.06
C TYR A 143 -7.10 -2.19 -10.19
N ASP A 144 -7.12 -1.29 -9.20
CA ASP A 144 -6.24 -0.12 -9.14
C ASP A 144 -5.19 -0.21 -8.00
N GLY A 145 -5.17 -1.32 -7.28
CA GLY A 145 -4.20 -1.58 -6.22
C GLY A 145 -4.39 -2.96 -5.59
N VAL A 146 -3.62 -3.22 -4.53
CA VAL A 146 -3.72 -4.45 -3.73
C VAL A 146 -3.77 -4.08 -2.26
N ILE A 147 -4.60 -4.78 -1.48
CA ILE A 147 -4.57 -4.74 -0.02
C ILE A 147 -4.27 -6.15 0.48
N TYR A 148 -3.36 -6.27 1.43
CA TYR A 148 -2.96 -7.56 2.01
C TYR A 148 -2.48 -7.38 3.45
N THR A 149 -2.23 -8.48 4.16
CA THR A 149 -1.68 -8.43 5.53
C THR A 149 -0.21 -8.83 5.55
N GLU A 150 0.63 -8.03 6.20
CA GLU A 150 2.06 -8.28 6.37
C GLU A 150 2.53 -7.78 7.75
N GLY A 151 3.31 -8.58 8.47
CA GLY A 151 3.84 -8.17 9.77
C GLY A 151 2.77 -7.76 10.79
N HIS A 152 1.60 -8.42 10.77
CA HIS A 152 0.41 -8.10 11.57
C HIS A 152 -0.22 -6.71 11.30
N ALA A 153 0.10 -6.08 10.17
CA ALA A 153 -0.51 -4.83 9.75
C ALA A 153 -1.08 -4.95 8.32
N ASP A 154 -2.07 -4.14 8.03
CA ASP A 154 -2.52 -3.97 6.65
C ASP A 154 -1.42 -3.28 5.82
N ALA A 155 -1.24 -3.79 4.61
CA ALA A 155 -0.30 -3.30 3.62
C ALA A 155 -1.03 -3.05 2.30
N TYR A 156 -0.51 -2.08 1.56
CA TYR A 156 -1.17 -1.50 0.40
C TYR A 156 -0.16 -1.34 -0.74
N ILE A 157 -0.60 -1.65 -1.95
CA ILE A 157 0.17 -1.40 -3.18
C ILE A 157 -0.62 -0.42 -4.05
N ALA A 158 -0.08 0.77 -4.26
CA ALA A 158 -0.60 1.74 -5.23
C ALA A 158 0.07 1.55 -6.59
N PHE A 159 -0.74 1.35 -7.64
CA PHE A 159 -0.25 1.14 -9.01
C PHE A 159 0.20 2.45 -9.66
N GLU A 160 -0.41 3.58 -9.32
CA GLU A 160 -0.12 4.85 -9.97
C GLU A 160 0.29 5.94 -8.98
N ALA A 161 1.23 6.78 -9.40
CA ALA A 161 1.70 7.90 -8.58
C ALA A 161 0.57 8.87 -8.20
N ARG A 162 -0.46 9.00 -9.06
CA ARG A 162 -1.63 9.86 -8.79
C ARG A 162 -2.47 9.39 -7.61
N GLN A 163 -2.37 8.12 -7.23
CA GLN A 163 -3.10 7.56 -6.09
C GLN A 163 -2.45 7.93 -4.75
N ILE A 164 -1.24 8.48 -4.78
CA ILE A 164 -0.45 8.73 -3.58
C ILE A 164 -0.53 10.21 -3.24
N ILE A 165 -1.31 10.52 -2.20
CA ILE A 165 -1.60 11.91 -1.82
C ILE A 165 -0.81 12.26 -0.55
N PRO A 166 0.20 13.14 -0.63
CA PRO A 166 0.98 13.51 0.55
C PRO A 166 0.12 14.11 1.66
N VAL A 167 0.42 13.77 2.92
CA VAL A 167 -0.20 14.45 4.06
C VAL A 167 0.28 15.91 4.08
N PRO A 168 -0.63 16.91 4.15
CA PRO A 168 -0.24 18.30 4.27
C PRO A 168 0.62 18.53 5.52
N LYS A 169 1.79 19.13 5.35
CA LYS A 169 2.58 19.58 6.51
C LYS A 169 1.80 20.66 7.26
N ARG A 170 1.69 20.56 8.58
CA ARG A 170 1.27 21.70 9.40
C ARG A 170 2.27 22.83 9.16
N LYS A 171 1.81 24.04 8.83
CA LYS A 171 2.67 25.23 8.93
C LYS A 171 3.15 25.31 10.38
N SER A 172 4.45 25.40 10.61
CA SER A 172 4.96 25.67 11.94
C SER A 172 4.46 27.05 12.37
N ALA A 173 4.11 27.21 13.64
CA ALA A 173 3.65 28.47 14.22
C ALA A 173 4.78 29.53 14.34
N LEU A 174 5.87 29.39 13.59
CA LEU A 174 7.08 30.22 13.67
C LEU A 174 7.27 31.18 12.49
N GLU A 175 6.36 31.19 11.50
CA GLU A 175 6.42 32.12 10.35
C GLU A 175 5.37 33.25 10.41
N VAL A 176 4.80 33.53 11.58
CA VAL A 176 3.83 34.64 11.77
C VAL A 176 4.36 35.63 12.80
N ASP A 177 5.60 36.12 12.63
CA ASP A 177 5.98 37.39 13.28
C ASP A 177 7.27 38.00 12.69
N LEU A 178 7.23 38.45 11.43
CA LEU A 178 8.22 39.41 10.90
C LEU A 178 7.55 40.29 9.83
N SER A 179 6.58 41.09 10.26
CA SER A 179 6.20 42.33 9.57
C SER A 179 5.33 43.17 10.50
N THR A 180 6.00 43.93 11.37
CA THR A 180 5.47 45.19 11.90
C THR A 180 6.58 46.21 11.79
#